data_AF-A0A356TBV5-F1
#
_entry.id   AF-A0A356TBV5-F1
#
_cell.length_a   1.000
_cell.length_b   1.000
_cell.length_c   1.000
_cell.angle_alpha   90.00
_cell.angle_beta   90.00
_cell.angle_gamma   90.00
#
_symmetry.space_group_name_H-M   'P 1'
#
loop_
_entity.id
_entity.type
_entity.pdbx_description
1 polymer ?
#
loop_
_entity_poly.entity_id
_entity_poly.type
_entity_poly.pdbx_seq_one_letter_code
_entity_poly.pdbx_strand_id
1 'polypeptide(L)'
;MEVLGTELVVSATDEMTSVRVTRGVVAVRDRGGARAEVRAGEEGILRPSAPPSVAPVTDLSSSVAWSELGAIEVDDDARSESLG
;
A
#
# COMPACT_ATOMS: atom_id res chain seq x y z
N MET A 1 1.27 -4.55 25.74
CA MET A 1 1.80 -5.16 24.51
C MET A 1 0.67 -5.12 23.49
N GLU A 2 0.89 -4.48 22.35
CA GLU A 2 -0.10 -4.34 21.28
C GLU A 2 0.48 -4.81 19.95
N VAL A 3 -0.39 -5.24 19.03
CA VAL A 3 -0.01 -5.71 17.68
C VAL A 3 -0.48 -4.67 16.67
N LEU A 4 0.48 -4.08 15.95
CA LEU A 4 0.25 -2.96 15.03
C LEU A 4 -0.24 -3.38 13.63
N GLY A 5 -0.38 -4.67 13.36
CA GLY A 5 -0.80 -5.20 12.05
C GLY A 5 0.22 -4.95 10.92
N THR A 6 -0.27 -4.96 9.68
CA THR A 6 0.51 -4.73 8.45
C THR A 6 0.08 -3.43 7.79
N GLU A 7 1.03 -2.68 7.25
CA GLU A 7 0.79 -1.44 6.49
C GLU A 7 1.55 -1.51 5.17
N LEU A 8 0.87 -1.16 4.08
CA LEU A 8 1.39 -1.26 2.73
C LEU A 8 0.72 -0.26 1.78
N VAL A 9 1.40 0.05 0.68
CA VAL A 9 0.85 0.75 -0.48
C VAL A 9 0.83 -0.21 -1.65
N VAL A 10 -0.31 -0.26 -2.37
CA VAL A 10 -0.46 -1.06 -3.59
C VAL A 10 -0.71 -0.13 -4.76
N SER A 11 -0.04 -0.41 -5.88
CA SER A 11 -0.31 0.24 -7.17
C SER A 11 -0.38 -0.82 -8.26
N ALA A 12 -1.39 -0.75 -9.12
CA ALA A 12 -1.61 -1.75 -10.15
C ALA A 12 -1.97 -1.11 -11.50
N THR A 13 -1.39 -1.67 -12.56
CA THR A 13 -1.74 -1.45 -13.96
C THR A 13 -1.91 -2.81 -14.64
N ASP A 14 -2.32 -2.82 -15.90
CA ASP A 14 -2.41 -4.08 -16.68
C ASP A 14 -1.05 -4.76 -16.86
N GLU A 15 0.05 -4.01 -16.75
CA GLU A 15 1.40 -4.51 -16.96
C GLU A 15 2.08 -5.01 -15.68
N MET A 16 1.63 -4.51 -14.52
CA MET A 16 2.40 -4.64 -13.28
C MET A 16 1.54 -4.39 -12.03
N THR A 17 1.84 -5.11 -10.94
CA THR A 17 1.47 -4.70 -9.59
C THR A 17 2.72 -4.44 -8.76
N SER A 18 2.75 -3.31 -8.06
CA SER A 18 3.73 -2.99 -7.02
C SER A 18 3.06 -3.06 -5.64
N VAL A 19 3.78 -3.65 -4.68
CA VAL A 19 3.41 -3.70 -3.27
C VAL A 19 4.59 -3.19 -2.45
N ARG A 20 4.47 -2.03 -1.82
CA ARG A 20 5.47 -1.47 -0.90
C ARG A 20 5.01 -1.68 0.53
N VAL A 21 5.83 -2.28 1.39
CA VAL A 21 5.46 -2.57 2.78
C VAL A 21 6.19 -1.63 3.72
N THR A 22 5.44 -0.97 4.59
CA THR A 22 5.96 -0.04 5.61
C THR A 22 5.96 -0.66 7.00
N ARG A 23 5.06 -1.62 7.24
CA ARG A 23 5.03 -2.43 8.47
C ARG A 23 4.53 -3.85 8.19
N GLY A 24 5.15 -4.83 8.85
CA GLY A 24 4.75 -6.24 8.75
C GLY A 24 5.39 -6.97 7.57
N VAL A 25 4.74 -8.05 7.12
CA VAL A 25 5.18 -8.89 6.00
C VAL A 25 3.97 -9.25 5.15
N VAL A 26 4.11 -9.15 3.83
CA VAL A 26 3.09 -9.49 2.85
C VAL A 26 3.60 -10.60 1.95
N ALA A 27 2.74 -11.57 1.64
CA ALA A 27 3.03 -12.58 0.62
C ALA A 27 2.43 -12.13 -0.72
N VAL A 28 3.26 -12.05 -1.76
CA VAL A 28 2.79 -11.85 -3.13
C VAL A 28 2.88 -13.17 -3.90
N ARG A 29 1.91 -13.42 -4.78
CA ARG A 29 1.83 -14.65 -5.57
C ARG A 29 1.46 -14.33 -7.02
N ASP A 30 2.17 -14.92 -7.97
CA ASP A 30 1.81 -14.83 -9.39
C ASP A 30 0.70 -15.83 -9.77
N ARG A 31 0.23 -15.77 -11.02
CA ARG A 31 -0.77 -16.71 -11.54
C ARG A 31 -0.26 -18.15 -11.70
N GLY A 32 1.05 -18.33 -11.88
CA GLY A 32 1.70 -19.64 -11.94
C GLY A 32 1.87 -20.29 -10.56
N GLY A 33 1.60 -19.53 -9.49
CA GLY A 33 1.66 -19.96 -8.11
C GLY A 33 2.99 -19.68 -7.42
N ALA A 34 3.97 -19.06 -8.09
CA ALA A 34 5.23 -18.66 -7.47
C ALA A 34 4.96 -17.56 -6.44
N ARG A 35 5.67 -17.63 -5.30
CA ARG A 35 5.44 -16.77 -4.12
C ARG A 35 6.73 -16.06 -3.73
N ALA A 36 6.60 -14.82 -3.29
CA ALA A 36 7.65 -14.09 -2.56
C ALA A 36 7.08 -13.42 -1.31
N GLU A 37 7.95 -13.17 -0.33
CA GLU A 37 7.63 -12.37 0.86
C GLU A 37 8.23 -10.98 0.71
N VAL A 38 7.43 -9.97 1.00
CA VAL A 38 7.79 -8.56 0.99
C VAL A 38 7.71 -8.06 2.43
N ARG A 39 8.83 -7.60 2.98
CA ARG A 39 8.98 -7.12 4.35
C ARG A 39 8.92 -5.61 4.41
N ALA A 40 8.74 -5.07 5.61
CA ALA A 40 8.90 -3.64 5.84
C ALA A 40 10.23 -3.12 5.26
N GLY A 41 10.16 -2.07 4.45
CA GLY A 41 11.32 -1.53 3.72
C GLY A 41 11.50 -2.09 2.30
N GLU A 42 10.65 -3.02 1.85
CA GLU A 42 10.75 -3.67 0.54
C GLU A 42 9.57 -3.36 -0.38
N GLU A 43 9.81 -3.52 -1.67
CA GLU A 43 8.81 -3.50 -2.75
C GLU A 43 8.80 -4.85 -3.44
N GLY A 44 7.61 -5.45 -3.52
CA GLY A 44 7.32 -6.60 -4.36
C GLY A 44 6.75 -6.17 -5.69
N ILE A 45 7.29 -6.73 -6.78
CA ILE A 45 6.84 -6.49 -8.15
C ILE A 45 6.26 -7.78 -8.72
N LEU A 46 5.02 -7.72 -9.20
CA LEU A 46 4.38 -8.78 -9.96
C LEU A 46 4.20 -8.33 -11.41
N ARG A 47 4.58 -9.19 -12.35
CA ARG A 47 4.33 -9.01 -13.79
C ARG A 47 3.66 -10.27 -14.36
N PRO A 48 2.81 -10.19 -15.39
CA PRO A 48 2.07 -11.34 -15.91
C PRO A 48 2.94 -12.52 -16.38
N SER A 49 4.15 -12.23 -16.86
CA SER A 49 5.05 -13.18 -17.52
C SER A 49 6.41 -13.32 -16.84
N ALA A 50 6.53 -12.89 -15.57
CA ALA A 50 7.75 -13.05 -14.78
C ALA A 50 7.41 -13.48 -13.34
N PRO A 51 8.28 -14.26 -12.69
CA PRO A 51 8.10 -14.58 -11.27
C PRO A 51 8.14 -13.30 -10.42
N PRO A 52 7.55 -13.32 -9.21
CA PRO A 52 7.63 -12.20 -8.30
C PRO A 52 9.08 -11.81 -8.00
N SER A 53 9.37 -10.51 -8.00
CA SER A 53 10.66 -9.99 -7.54
C SER A 53 10.50 -9.08 -6.34
N VAL A 54 11.53 -9.00 -5.50
CA VAL A 54 11.55 -8.16 -4.29
C VAL A 54 12.83 -7.35 -4.27
N ALA A 55 12.72 -6.07 -3.95
CA ALA A 55 13.85 -5.15 -3.85
C ALA A 55 13.67 -4.18 -2.66
N PRO A 56 14.76 -3.67 -2.06
CA PRO A 56 14.68 -2.64 -1.04
C PRO A 56 14.18 -1.31 -1.62
N VAL A 57 13.44 -0.53 -0.82
CA VAL A 57 12.96 0.80 -1.18
C VAL A 57 13.78 1.85 -0.44
N THR A 58 14.47 2.71 -1.19
CA THR A 58 15.29 3.80 -0.63
C THR A 58 14.51 5.06 -0.28
N ASP A 59 13.28 5.22 -0.79
CA ASP A 59 12.43 6.40 -0.58
C ASP A 59 11.02 6.04 -0.12
N LEU A 60 10.92 5.17 0.89
CA LEU A 60 9.63 4.68 1.37
C LEU A 60 8.82 5.77 2.08
N SER A 61 9.51 6.69 2.76
CA SER A 61 8.90 7.79 3.53
C SER A 61 8.09 8.76 2.66
N SER A 62 8.52 9.04 1.43
CA SER A 62 7.79 9.92 0.51
C SER A 62 6.50 9.29 -0.02
N SER A 63 6.49 7.95 -0.16
CA SER A 63 5.35 7.20 -0.71
C SER A 63 4.19 7.13 0.28
N VAL A 64 4.47 7.06 1.58
CA VAL A 64 3.45 7.05 2.66
C VAL A 64 2.85 8.44 2.87
N ALA A 65 3.65 9.50 2.74
CA ALA A 65 3.20 10.87 2.94
C ALA A 65 2.05 11.27 2.00
N TRP A 66 1.93 10.65 0.81
CA TRP A 66 0.82 10.90 -0.10
C TRP A 66 -0.48 10.21 0.33
N SER A 67 -0.41 9.05 1.00
CA SER A 67 -1.59 8.30 1.45
C SER A 67 -2.30 8.96 2.64
N GLU A 68 -1.56 9.67 3.49
CA GLU A 68 -2.10 10.40 4.66
C GLU A 68 -2.88 11.67 4.28
N LEU A 69 -2.68 12.21 3.06
CA LEU A 69 -3.37 13.42 2.60
C LEU A 69 -4.85 13.17 2.20
N GLY A 70 -5.25 11.91 2.01
CA GLY A 70 -6.64 11.53 1.69
C GLY A 70 -7.54 11.32 2.91
N ALA A 71 -6.99 11.34 4.12
CA ALA A 71 -7.72 11.11 5.38
C ALA A 71 -8.28 12.40 6.00
N ILE A 72 -8.32 13.51 5.25
CA ILE A 72 -9.04 14.72 5.66
C ILE A 72 -10.53 14.42 5.45
N GLU A 73 -11.19 13.92 6.50
CA GLU A 73 -12.64 13.84 6.57
C GLU A 73 -13.20 15.25 6.34
N VAL A 74 -13.98 15.39 5.26
CA VAL A 74 -14.72 16.62 5.00
C VAL A 74 -15.88 16.62 5.98
N ASP A 75 -15.74 17.37 7.07
CA ASP A 75 -16.81 17.61 8.03
C ASP A 75 -17.97 18.35 7.33
N ASP A 76 -19.00 17.62 6.93
CA ASP A 76 -20.22 18.12 6.27
C ASP A 76 -21.22 18.63 7.33
N ASP A 77 -20.79 19.52 8.21
CA ASP A 77 -21.64 20.08 9.29
C ASP A 77 -21.98 21.56 9.07
N ALA A 78 -22.13 21.97 7.79
CA ALA A 78 -22.49 23.33 7.39
C ALA A 78 -23.94 23.47 6.85
N ARG A 79 -24.88 22.64 7.31
CA ARG A 79 -26.32 22.83 7.04
C ARG A 79 -27.19 22.61 8.28
N SER A 80 -27.14 23.53 9.23
CA SER A 80 -28.17 23.60 10.28
C SER A 80 -28.38 24.99 10.89
N GLU A 81 -28.20 26.09 10.15
CA GLU A 81 -28.66 27.40 10.64
C GLU A 81 -29.27 28.25 9.51
N SER A 82 -30.54 27.99 9.17
CA SER A 82 -31.45 29.02 8.64
C SER A 82 -32.89 28.51 8.62
N LEU A 83 -33.48 28.35 9.80
CA LEU A 83 -34.93 28.45 9.99
C LEU A 83 -35.15 29.12 11.35
N GLY A 84 -35.15 30.46 11.31
CA GLY A 84 -35.55 31.34 12.40
C GLY A 84 -36.38 32.49 11.82
#